data_AF-A0AAW5RVH0-F1
#
_entry.id   AF-A0AAW5RVH0-F1
#
_cell.length_a   1.000
_cell.length_b   1.000
_cell.length_c   1.000
_cell.angle_alpha   90.00
_cell.angle_beta   90.00
_cell.angle_gamma   90.00
#
_symmetry.space_group_name_H-M   'P 1'
#
loop_
_entity.id
_entity.type
_entity.pdbx_description
1 polymer ?
#
loop_
_entity_poly.entity_id
_entity_poly.type
_entity_poly.pdbx_seq_one_letter_code
_entity_poly.pdbx_strand_id
1 'polypeptide(L)'
;MTATPGPDWRQRRNDFQEQMRRIQAASTERRNQYGDILYQTRQQLTTTAILRQARMGKLEPDWRDRLTTMDYTALLAMSPGYQLYSDMDTLLLTELRSMPVADWEPNAGADWPRALESWREASHETLDRALAIKSSVSDVLSRANVEQTAVDTIARSQEITALYERDLLIEGSYRAALCAGGQPVDWRGWLRERVEGWPDLPARATVLGALEDPDYHSDWEFLPDYWRR
;
A
#
# COMPACT_ATOMS: atom_id res chain seq x y z
N MET A 1 48.07 53.32 -2.46
CA MET A 1 47.86 51.88 -2.23
C MET A 1 46.68 51.75 -1.27
N THR A 2 45.48 51.53 -1.79
CA THR A 2 44.27 51.34 -1.00
C THR A 2 44.16 49.86 -0.65
N ALA A 3 44.29 49.52 0.63
CA ALA A 3 44.08 48.15 1.11
C ALA A 3 42.59 47.83 1.04
N THR A 4 42.21 46.85 0.21
CA THR A 4 40.86 46.30 0.18
C THR A 4 40.52 45.73 1.57
N PRO A 5 39.39 46.10 2.20
CA PRO A 5 39.02 45.53 3.49
C PRO A 5 38.82 44.03 3.33
N GLY A 6 39.58 43.24 4.11
CA GLY A 6 39.40 41.79 4.14
C GLY A 6 37.96 41.45 4.57
N PRO A 7 37.35 40.40 3.99
CA PRO A 7 35.96 40.04 4.24
C PRO A 7 35.67 39.85 5.74
N ASP A 8 34.58 40.45 6.21
CA ASP A 8 34.17 40.47 7.62
C ASP A 8 33.95 39.04 8.15
N TRP A 9 34.81 38.62 9.08
CA TRP A 9 34.79 37.29 9.68
C TRP A 9 33.50 37.03 10.48
N ARG A 10 32.83 38.08 10.98
CA ARG A 10 31.54 37.97 11.66
C ARG A 10 30.44 37.63 10.68
N GLN A 11 30.45 38.27 9.51
CA GLN A 11 29.52 37.96 8.42
C GLN A 11 29.68 36.49 7.99
N ARG A 12 30.92 36.04 7.75
CA ARG A 12 31.19 34.63 7.39
C ARG A 12 30.71 33.62 8.43
N ARG A 13 30.87 33.93 9.72
CA ARG A 13 30.39 33.06 10.81
C ARG A 13 28.86 33.00 10.85
N ASN A 14 28.20 34.14 10.66
CA ASN A 14 26.74 34.21 10.62
C ASN A 14 26.19 33.45 9.40
N ASP A 15 26.79 33.63 8.22
CA ASP A 15 26.44 32.93 6.99
C ASP A 15 26.61 31.41 7.15
N PHE A 16 27.70 30.96 7.78
CA PHE A 16 27.92 29.55 8.08
C PHE A 16 26.87 28.98 9.05
N GLN A 17 26.53 29.70 10.11
CA GLN A 17 25.51 29.26 11.07
C GLN A 17 24.11 29.21 10.44
N GLU A 18 23.78 30.16 9.59
CA GLU A 18 22.55 30.19 8.79
C GLU A 18 22.51 29.00 7.82
N GLN A 19 23.60 28.74 7.11
CA GLN A 19 23.75 27.59 6.22
C GLN A 19 23.58 26.26 6.97
N MET A 20 24.20 26.11 8.14
CA MET A 20 24.06 24.91 8.98
C MET A 20 22.63 24.71 9.48
N ARG A 21 21.94 25.77 9.90
CA ARG A 21 20.51 25.71 10.28
C ARG A 21 19.64 25.25 9.11
N ARG A 22 19.87 25.77 7.90
CA ARG A 22 19.16 25.34 6.69
C ARG A 22 19.41 23.87 6.35
N ILE A 23 20.66 23.42 6.45
CA ILE A 23 21.03 22.00 6.23
C ILE A 23 20.33 21.09 7.25
N GLN A 24 20.32 21.48 8.52
CA GLN A 24 19.65 20.71 9.58
C GLN A 24 18.13 20.65 9.38
N ALA A 25 17.49 21.79 9.09
CA ALA A 25 16.06 21.84 8.80
C ALA A 25 15.69 20.96 7.60
N ALA A 26 16.42 21.09 6.48
CA ALA A 26 16.21 20.27 5.28
C ALA A 26 16.53 18.78 5.51
N SER A 27 17.40 18.44 6.45
CA SER A 27 17.66 17.05 6.84
C SER A 27 16.52 16.47 7.68
N THR A 28 15.94 17.26 8.60
CA THR A 28 14.80 16.83 9.42
C THR A 28 13.54 16.69 8.57
N GLU A 29 13.26 17.65 7.70
CA GLU A 29 12.13 17.60 6.76
C GLU A 29 12.20 16.37 5.87
N ARG A 30 13.37 16.10 5.25
CA ARG A 30 13.57 14.87 4.46
C ARG A 30 13.39 13.61 5.30
N ARG A 31 13.94 13.56 6.53
CA ARG A 31 13.77 12.40 7.42
C ARG A 31 12.28 12.15 7.72
N ASN A 32 11.51 13.20 7.98
CA ASN A 32 10.08 13.09 8.23
C ASN A 32 9.33 12.61 6.99
N GLN A 33 9.64 13.15 5.80
CA GLN A 33 9.04 12.74 4.53
C GLN A 33 9.35 11.28 4.19
N TYR A 34 10.60 10.83 4.37
CA TYR A 34 10.97 9.43 4.16
C TYR A 34 10.32 8.51 5.19
N GLY A 35 10.23 8.92 6.46
CA GLY A 35 9.51 8.19 7.50
C GLY A 35 8.04 8.00 7.15
N ASP A 36 7.37 9.04 6.66
CA ASP A 36 5.97 8.99 6.24
C ASP A 36 5.74 8.03 5.07
N ILE A 37 6.54 8.11 4.00
CA ILE A 37 6.45 7.18 2.86
C ILE A 37 6.67 5.73 3.31
N LEU A 38 7.66 5.48 4.17
CA LEU A 38 7.93 4.13 4.69
C LEU A 38 6.76 3.62 5.55
N TYR A 39 6.22 4.46 6.43
CA TYR A 39 5.08 4.14 7.26
C TYR A 39 3.86 3.77 6.43
N GLN A 40 3.47 4.64 5.50
CA GLN A 40 2.32 4.45 4.62
C GLN A 40 2.49 3.20 3.74
N THR A 41 3.71 2.94 3.24
CA THR A 41 4.00 1.71 2.47
C THR A 41 3.81 0.46 3.33
N ARG A 42 4.29 0.44 4.57
CA ARG A 42 4.09 -0.70 5.49
C ARG A 42 2.61 -0.89 5.84
N GLN A 43 1.91 0.19 6.11
CA GLN A 43 0.48 0.16 6.37
C GLN A 43 -0.28 -0.44 5.19
N GLN A 44 0.00 0.02 3.97
CA GLN A 44 -0.59 -0.50 2.74
C GLN A 44 -0.35 -2.01 2.59
N LEU A 45 0.91 -2.46 2.66
CA LEU A 45 1.24 -3.89 2.50
C LEU A 45 0.54 -4.76 3.55
N THR A 46 0.49 -4.29 4.80
CA THR A 46 -0.14 -5.01 5.92
C THR A 46 -1.66 -5.09 5.72
N THR A 47 -2.32 -3.97 5.41
CA THR A 47 -3.77 -3.92 5.18
C THR A 47 -4.18 -4.75 3.96
N THR A 48 -3.43 -4.67 2.84
CA THR A 48 -3.67 -5.51 1.66
C THR A 48 -3.58 -6.99 2.01
N ALA A 49 -2.60 -7.41 2.83
CA ALA A 49 -2.49 -8.80 3.26
C ALA A 49 -3.68 -9.23 4.13
N ILE A 50 -4.11 -8.40 5.09
CA ILE A 50 -5.28 -8.66 5.95
C ILE A 50 -6.55 -8.81 5.10
N LEU A 51 -6.83 -7.86 4.21
CA LEU A 51 -8.02 -7.89 3.34
C LEU A 51 -8.01 -9.09 2.40
N ARG A 52 -6.83 -9.51 1.93
CA ARG A 52 -6.69 -10.73 1.13
C ARG A 52 -7.03 -11.97 1.96
N GLN A 53 -6.50 -12.10 3.17
CA GLN A 53 -6.84 -13.21 4.07
C GLN A 53 -8.33 -13.21 4.42
N ALA A 54 -8.93 -12.02 4.62
CA ALA A 54 -10.36 -11.86 4.87
C ALA A 54 -11.21 -12.39 3.72
N ARG A 55 -10.90 -11.99 2.47
CA ARG A 55 -11.61 -12.51 1.30
C ARG A 55 -11.40 -14.01 1.12
N MET A 56 -10.24 -14.51 1.49
CA MET A 56 -9.90 -15.93 1.40
C MET A 56 -10.54 -16.79 2.51
N GLY A 57 -11.22 -16.19 3.48
CA GLY A 57 -11.78 -16.90 4.64
C GLY A 57 -10.72 -17.46 5.59
N LYS A 58 -9.49 -16.93 5.52
CA LYS A 58 -8.32 -17.37 6.30
C LYS A 58 -7.96 -16.38 7.42
N LEU A 59 -8.71 -15.28 7.55
CA LEU A 59 -8.49 -14.33 8.61
C LEU A 59 -9.04 -14.89 9.93
N GLU A 60 -8.16 -15.03 10.91
CA GLU A 60 -8.49 -15.57 12.21
C GLU A 60 -9.40 -14.60 13.01
N PRO A 61 -10.32 -15.10 13.84
CA PRO A 61 -11.18 -14.25 14.67
C PRO A 61 -10.47 -13.25 15.58
N ASP A 62 -9.28 -13.59 16.04
CA ASP A 62 -8.41 -12.82 16.94
C ASP A 62 -7.22 -12.19 16.18
N TRP A 63 -7.35 -11.97 14.86
CA TRP A 63 -6.25 -11.52 14.00
C TRP A 63 -5.55 -10.26 14.52
N ARG A 64 -6.30 -9.33 15.15
CA ARG A 64 -5.77 -8.07 15.72
C ARG A 64 -4.78 -8.32 16.87
N ASP A 65 -5.05 -9.33 17.70
CA ASP A 65 -4.18 -9.71 18.82
C ASP A 65 -2.93 -10.44 18.35
N ARG A 66 -3.04 -11.14 17.21
CA ARG A 66 -1.93 -11.88 16.59
C ARG A 66 -0.97 -11.04 15.75
N LEU A 67 -1.28 -9.77 15.51
CA LEU A 67 -0.34 -8.88 14.84
C LEU A 67 0.93 -8.71 15.69
N THR A 68 2.10 -8.90 15.08
CA THR A 68 3.40 -8.82 15.74
C THR A 68 4.35 -7.91 14.96
N THR A 69 5.26 -7.25 15.68
CA THR A 69 6.34 -6.49 15.05
C THR A 69 7.51 -7.43 14.75
N MET A 70 8.36 -7.05 13.80
CA MET A 70 9.66 -7.68 13.69
C MET A 70 10.45 -7.46 14.99
N ASP A 71 11.23 -8.44 15.43
CA ASP A 71 12.18 -8.23 16.52
C ASP A 71 13.38 -7.42 16.02
N TYR A 72 13.45 -6.16 16.43
CA TYR A 72 14.52 -5.23 16.05
C TYR A 72 15.74 -5.30 16.97
N THR A 73 15.75 -6.12 18.03
CA THR A 73 16.78 -6.09 19.09
C THR A 73 18.20 -6.20 18.53
N ALA A 74 18.44 -7.20 17.67
CA ALA A 74 19.76 -7.39 17.05
C ALA A 74 20.14 -6.25 16.10
N LEU A 75 19.17 -5.70 15.36
CA LEU A 75 19.41 -4.62 14.40
C LEU A 75 19.68 -3.28 15.10
N LEU A 76 18.97 -3.00 16.19
CA LEU A 76 19.19 -1.81 17.03
C LEU A 76 20.58 -1.80 17.67
N ALA A 77 21.07 -2.97 18.08
CA ALA A 77 22.43 -3.13 18.57
C ALA A 77 23.50 -2.82 17.50
N MET A 78 23.18 -3.07 16.22
CA MET A 78 24.07 -2.77 15.09
C MET A 78 23.98 -1.30 14.64
N SER A 79 22.79 -0.70 14.67
CA SER A 79 22.58 0.68 14.24
C SER A 79 21.35 1.31 14.92
N PRO A 80 21.51 2.46 15.61
CA PRO A 80 20.37 3.21 16.17
C PRO A 80 19.37 3.69 15.12
N GLY A 81 19.73 3.71 13.83
CA GLY A 81 18.83 4.07 12.73
C GLY A 81 17.62 3.14 12.60
N TYR A 82 17.69 1.92 13.15
CA TYR A 82 16.56 0.98 13.17
C TYR A 82 15.43 1.40 14.12
N GLN A 83 15.65 2.38 15.01
CA GLN A 83 14.63 2.88 15.94
C GLN A 83 13.40 3.39 15.17
N LEU A 84 13.62 4.10 14.05
CA LEU A 84 12.53 4.59 13.20
C LEU A 84 11.61 3.45 12.73
N TYR A 85 12.18 2.30 12.36
CA TYR A 85 11.39 1.15 11.89
C TYR A 85 10.62 0.49 13.04
N SER A 86 11.25 0.35 14.21
CA SER A 86 10.59 -0.18 15.41
C SER A 86 9.42 0.70 15.84
N ASP A 87 9.61 2.03 15.82
CA ASP A 87 8.57 2.99 16.20
C ASP A 87 7.42 2.98 15.20
N MET A 88 7.71 2.92 13.89
CA MET A 88 6.70 2.80 12.83
C MET A 88 5.87 1.52 12.97
N ASP A 89 6.48 0.37 13.25
CA ASP A 89 5.75 -0.88 13.44
C ASP A 89 4.87 -0.84 14.69
N THR A 90 5.38 -0.25 15.77
CA THR A 90 4.60 -0.08 17.01
C THR A 90 3.39 0.83 16.78
N LEU A 91 3.56 1.93 16.05
CA LEU A 91 2.47 2.82 15.66
C LEU A 91 1.44 2.10 14.79
N LEU A 92 1.90 1.42 13.72
CA LEU A 92 1.04 0.68 12.80
C LEU A 92 0.19 -0.37 13.53
N LEU A 93 0.80 -1.16 14.41
CA LEU A 93 0.09 -2.16 15.20
C LEU A 93 -0.95 -1.54 16.13
N THR A 94 -0.59 -0.42 16.76
CA THR A 94 -1.50 0.31 17.65
C THR A 94 -2.70 0.81 16.87
N GLU A 95 -2.48 1.44 15.71
CA GLU A 95 -3.53 1.91 14.83
C GLU A 95 -4.45 0.77 14.40
N LEU A 96 -3.89 -0.31 13.81
CA LEU A 96 -4.67 -1.46 13.33
C LEU A 96 -5.50 -2.11 14.43
N ARG A 97 -4.96 -2.25 15.66
CA ARG A 97 -5.70 -2.80 16.81
C ARG A 97 -6.83 -1.88 17.27
N SER A 98 -6.63 -0.57 17.15
CA SER A 98 -7.58 0.46 17.60
C SER A 98 -8.67 0.79 16.57
N MET A 99 -8.57 0.31 15.34
CA MET A 99 -9.58 0.56 14.31
C MET A 99 -10.96 0.04 14.77
N PRO A 100 -12.06 0.70 14.40
CA PRO A 100 -13.39 0.12 14.58
C PRO A 100 -13.48 -1.26 13.93
N VAL A 101 -14.28 -2.17 14.50
CA VAL A 101 -14.55 -3.47 13.85
C VAL A 101 -15.35 -3.19 12.57
N ALA A 102 -14.81 -3.58 11.42
CA ALA A 102 -15.46 -3.44 10.13
C ALA A 102 -16.38 -4.64 9.84
N ASP A 103 -17.41 -4.42 9.02
CA ASP A 103 -18.41 -5.44 8.71
C ASP A 103 -17.81 -6.68 7.99
N TRP A 104 -16.68 -6.52 7.30
CA TRP A 104 -15.96 -7.61 6.66
C TRP A 104 -15.17 -8.50 7.64
N GLU A 105 -14.99 -8.08 8.89
CA GLU A 105 -14.19 -8.83 9.85
C GLU A 105 -14.91 -10.08 10.38
N PRO A 106 -14.15 -11.13 10.75
CA PRO A 106 -14.72 -12.25 11.49
C PRO A 106 -15.47 -11.78 12.74
N ASN A 107 -16.64 -12.37 13.00
CA ASN A 107 -17.50 -12.05 14.14
C ASN A 107 -18.06 -10.60 14.20
N ALA A 108 -17.94 -9.81 13.14
CA ALA A 108 -18.59 -8.49 13.07
C ALA A 108 -20.13 -8.58 13.12
N GLY A 109 -20.69 -9.73 12.72
CA GLY A 109 -22.13 -9.98 12.77
C GLY A 109 -22.93 -9.38 11.61
N ALA A 110 -22.25 -8.83 10.60
CA ALA A 110 -22.85 -8.43 9.34
C ALA A 110 -23.25 -9.66 8.49
N ASP A 111 -24.29 -9.48 7.68
CA ASP A 111 -24.66 -10.43 6.64
C ASP A 111 -23.67 -10.37 5.46
N TRP A 112 -23.63 -11.45 4.67
CA TRP A 112 -22.64 -11.57 3.59
C TRP A 112 -22.62 -10.40 2.59
N PRO A 113 -23.75 -9.78 2.16
CA PRO A 113 -23.71 -8.69 1.19
C PRO A 113 -23.00 -7.46 1.76
N ARG A 114 -23.30 -7.13 3.02
CA ARG A 114 -22.73 -5.98 3.71
C ARG A 114 -21.26 -6.19 4.04
N ALA A 115 -20.90 -7.39 4.50
CA ALA A 115 -19.50 -7.77 4.71
C ALA A 115 -18.69 -7.67 3.42
N LEU A 116 -19.25 -8.15 2.30
CA LEU A 116 -18.62 -8.11 0.99
C LEU A 116 -18.43 -6.67 0.47
N GLU A 117 -19.42 -5.80 0.60
CA GLU A 117 -19.29 -4.40 0.19
C GLU A 117 -18.28 -3.67 1.07
N SER A 118 -18.34 -3.85 2.39
CA SER A 118 -17.36 -3.26 3.31
C SER A 118 -15.93 -3.70 3.01
N TRP A 119 -15.73 -4.98 2.63
CA TRP A 119 -14.43 -5.49 2.20
C TRP A 119 -13.95 -4.80 0.91
N ARG A 120 -14.86 -4.64 -0.06
CA ARG A 120 -14.55 -3.99 -1.35
C ARG A 120 -14.18 -2.53 -1.16
N GLU A 121 -14.94 -1.79 -0.35
CA GLU A 121 -14.66 -0.39 0.00
C GLU A 121 -13.28 -0.25 0.66
N ALA A 122 -12.99 -1.06 1.67
CA ALA A 122 -11.70 -1.05 2.35
C ALA A 122 -10.53 -1.40 1.40
N SER A 123 -10.77 -2.30 0.44
CA SER A 123 -9.77 -2.69 -0.56
C SER A 123 -9.47 -1.57 -1.55
N HIS A 124 -10.49 -0.86 -2.05
CA HIS A 124 -10.31 0.32 -2.90
C HIS A 124 -9.62 1.45 -2.15
N GLU A 125 -10.03 1.73 -0.91
CA GLU A 125 -9.39 2.76 -0.10
C GLU A 125 -7.89 2.45 0.11
N THR A 126 -7.55 1.19 0.34
CA THR A 126 -6.16 0.74 0.46
C THR A 126 -5.38 0.95 -0.85
N LEU A 127 -5.98 0.63 -1.98
CA LEU A 127 -5.37 0.84 -3.31
C LEU A 127 -5.19 2.33 -3.63
N ASP A 128 -6.17 3.17 -3.34
CA ASP A 128 -6.11 4.62 -3.57
C ASP A 128 -4.99 5.26 -2.74
N ARG A 129 -4.86 4.86 -1.47
CA ARG A 129 -3.71 5.26 -0.63
C ARG A 129 -2.38 4.76 -1.24
N ALA A 130 -2.32 3.52 -1.72
CA ALA A 130 -1.13 2.98 -2.39
C ALA A 130 -0.71 3.83 -3.59
N LEU A 131 -1.67 4.25 -4.40
CA LEU A 131 -1.46 5.10 -5.56
C LEU A 131 -0.97 6.50 -5.15
N ALA A 132 -1.53 7.09 -4.09
CA ALA A 132 -1.09 8.37 -3.57
C ALA A 132 0.38 8.34 -3.08
N ILE A 133 0.78 7.26 -2.38
CA ILE A 133 2.17 7.04 -1.95
C ILE A 133 3.09 6.96 -3.18
N LYS A 134 2.71 6.12 -4.15
CA LYS A 134 3.44 5.89 -5.40
C LYS A 134 3.65 7.18 -6.20
N SER A 135 2.61 8.02 -6.29
CA SER A 135 2.68 9.36 -6.87
C SER A 135 3.66 10.26 -6.09
N SER A 136 3.58 10.25 -4.76
CA SER A 136 4.48 11.04 -3.89
C SER A 136 5.95 10.65 -4.07
N VAL A 137 6.24 9.35 -4.29
CA VAL A 137 7.60 8.86 -4.61
C VAL A 137 8.06 9.39 -5.97
N SER A 138 7.20 9.35 -6.99
CA SER A 138 7.50 9.92 -8.32
C SER A 138 7.85 11.41 -8.24
N ASP A 139 7.10 12.17 -7.44
CA ASP A 139 7.34 13.60 -7.20
C ASP A 139 8.67 13.87 -6.46
N VAL A 140 9.06 13.00 -5.54
CA VAL A 140 10.36 13.08 -4.85
C VAL A 140 11.51 12.82 -5.83
N LEU A 141 11.39 11.79 -6.68
CA LEU A 141 12.42 11.46 -7.66
C LEU A 141 12.58 12.58 -8.70
N SER A 142 11.47 13.14 -9.17
CA SER A 142 11.47 14.27 -10.12
C SER A 142 12.19 15.48 -9.52
N ARG A 143 11.90 15.84 -8.25
CA ARG A 143 12.59 16.93 -7.54
C ARG A 143 14.07 16.66 -7.27
N ALA A 144 14.47 15.39 -7.20
CA ALA A 144 15.86 14.98 -7.06
C ALA A 144 16.64 15.01 -8.38
N ASN A 145 16.05 15.51 -9.47
CA ASN A 145 16.62 15.51 -10.83
C ASN A 145 17.01 14.10 -11.32
N VAL A 146 16.25 13.08 -10.91
CA VAL A 146 16.33 11.76 -11.55
C VAL A 146 15.87 11.91 -13.00
N GLU A 147 16.50 11.17 -13.92
CA GLU A 147 16.16 11.22 -15.34
C GLU A 147 14.65 10.96 -15.56
N GLN A 148 13.99 11.83 -16.32
CA GLN A 148 12.53 11.75 -16.53
C GLN A 148 12.08 10.40 -17.09
N THR A 149 12.90 9.78 -17.95
CA THR A 149 12.64 8.46 -18.51
C THR A 149 12.52 7.36 -17.43
N ALA A 150 13.33 7.45 -16.37
CA ALA A 150 13.27 6.55 -15.24
C ALA A 150 12.02 6.81 -14.38
N VAL A 151 11.66 8.07 -14.17
CA VAL A 151 10.42 8.46 -13.48
C VAL A 151 9.19 7.95 -14.23
N ASP A 152 9.12 8.14 -15.54
CA ASP A 152 8.02 7.68 -16.40
C ASP A 152 7.91 6.15 -16.41
N THR A 153 9.05 5.45 -16.35
CA THR A 153 9.09 3.99 -16.27
C THR A 153 8.49 3.48 -14.95
N ILE A 154 8.82 4.15 -13.83
CA ILE A 154 8.27 3.84 -12.51
C ILE A 154 6.76 4.11 -12.51
N ALA A 155 6.32 5.27 -12.98
CA ALA A 155 4.90 5.63 -13.05
C ALA A 155 4.10 4.61 -13.88
N ARG A 156 4.60 4.23 -15.05
CA ARG A 156 3.97 3.19 -15.88
C ARG A 156 3.89 1.84 -15.17
N SER A 157 4.96 1.43 -14.49
CA SER A 157 4.93 0.19 -13.70
C SER A 157 3.89 0.23 -12.58
N GLN A 158 3.73 1.38 -11.94
CA GLN A 158 2.76 1.58 -10.86
C GLN A 158 1.31 1.52 -11.37
N GLU A 159 1.03 2.15 -12.52
CA GLU A 159 -0.27 2.08 -13.20
C GLU A 159 -0.64 0.63 -13.54
N ILE A 160 0.31 -0.13 -14.08
CA ILE A 160 0.13 -1.54 -14.42
C ILE A 160 -0.25 -2.37 -13.19
N THR A 161 0.49 -2.21 -12.09
CA THR A 161 0.17 -2.92 -10.84
C THR A 161 -1.22 -2.55 -10.33
N ALA A 162 -1.60 -1.27 -10.43
CA ALA A 162 -2.91 -0.82 -9.97
C ALA A 162 -4.07 -1.36 -10.82
N LEU A 163 -3.88 -1.50 -12.14
CA LEU A 163 -4.86 -2.16 -13.00
C LEU A 163 -5.09 -3.61 -12.56
N TYR A 164 -4.00 -4.34 -12.31
CA TYR A 164 -4.05 -5.72 -11.84
C TYR A 164 -4.76 -5.83 -10.48
N GLU A 165 -4.36 -5.02 -9.49
CA GLU A 165 -4.97 -5.03 -8.16
C GLU A 165 -6.47 -4.69 -8.22
N ARG A 166 -6.83 -3.61 -8.92
CA ARG A 166 -8.22 -3.16 -9.04
C ARG A 166 -9.10 -4.18 -9.74
N ASP A 167 -8.77 -4.53 -10.97
CA ASP A 167 -9.68 -5.29 -11.83
C ASP A 167 -9.71 -6.76 -11.42
N LEU A 168 -8.56 -7.36 -11.09
CA LEU A 168 -8.49 -8.79 -10.73
C LEU A 168 -8.71 -9.01 -9.24
N LEU A 169 -7.86 -8.44 -8.37
CA LEU A 169 -7.85 -8.80 -6.94
C LEU A 169 -9.04 -8.25 -6.18
N ILE A 170 -9.56 -7.08 -6.57
CA ILE A 170 -10.69 -6.43 -5.90
C ILE A 170 -11.99 -6.73 -6.63
N GLU A 171 -12.17 -6.19 -7.84
CA GLU A 171 -13.46 -6.25 -8.55
C GLU A 171 -13.80 -7.64 -9.08
N GLY A 172 -12.83 -8.38 -9.60
CA GLY A 172 -13.00 -9.79 -10.00
C GLY A 172 -13.44 -10.65 -8.81
N SER A 173 -12.71 -10.56 -7.70
CA SER A 173 -13.02 -11.28 -6.45
C SER A 173 -14.38 -10.90 -5.86
N TYR A 174 -14.76 -9.62 -5.94
CA TYR A 174 -16.05 -9.11 -5.49
C TYR A 174 -17.19 -9.72 -6.31
N ARG A 175 -17.10 -9.68 -7.63
CA ARG A 175 -18.12 -10.21 -8.53
C ARG A 175 -18.23 -11.73 -8.45
N ALA A 176 -17.12 -12.44 -8.26
CA ALA A 176 -17.12 -13.87 -7.98
C ALA A 176 -17.83 -14.18 -6.64
N ALA A 177 -17.64 -13.36 -5.61
CA ALA A 177 -18.35 -13.50 -4.34
C ALA A 177 -19.85 -13.22 -4.47
N LEU A 178 -20.27 -12.24 -5.28
CA LEU A 178 -21.68 -12.00 -5.58
C LEU A 178 -22.33 -13.24 -6.21
N CYS A 179 -21.61 -13.91 -7.12
CA CYS A 179 -22.07 -15.16 -7.73
C CYS A 179 -22.21 -16.29 -6.70
N ALA A 180 -21.22 -16.43 -5.81
CA ALA A 180 -21.28 -17.37 -4.69
C ALA A 180 -22.45 -17.09 -3.72
N GLY A 181 -22.84 -15.83 -3.56
CA GLY A 181 -24.03 -15.39 -2.82
C GLY A 181 -25.36 -15.61 -3.56
N GLY A 182 -25.33 -16.21 -4.75
CA GLY A 182 -26.52 -16.51 -5.56
C GLY A 182 -26.94 -15.41 -6.53
N GLN A 183 -26.16 -14.33 -6.69
CA GLN A 183 -26.46 -13.31 -7.69
C GLN A 183 -26.00 -13.73 -9.10
N PRO A 184 -26.82 -13.56 -10.13
CA PRO A 184 -26.46 -13.96 -11.49
C PRO A 184 -25.51 -12.95 -12.15
N VAL A 185 -24.24 -12.95 -11.74
CA VAL A 185 -23.20 -12.04 -12.25
C VAL A 185 -22.22 -12.81 -13.13
N ASP A 186 -22.07 -12.42 -14.40
CA ASP A 186 -21.01 -12.94 -15.28
C ASP A 186 -19.67 -12.25 -14.98
N TRP A 187 -19.07 -12.61 -13.85
CA TRP A 187 -17.82 -12.01 -13.41
C TRP A 187 -16.63 -12.38 -14.31
N ARG A 188 -16.67 -13.56 -14.96
CA ARG A 188 -15.63 -14.02 -15.88
C ARG A 188 -15.66 -13.27 -17.20
N GLY A 189 -16.84 -13.13 -17.80
CA GLY A 189 -17.03 -12.30 -18.99
C GLY A 189 -16.60 -10.86 -18.73
N TRP A 190 -17.02 -10.29 -17.60
CA TRP A 190 -16.58 -8.97 -17.16
C TRP A 190 -15.06 -8.89 -17.02
N LEU A 191 -14.41 -9.80 -16.29
CA LEU A 191 -12.97 -9.74 -16.06
C LEU A 191 -12.18 -9.95 -17.36
N ARG A 192 -12.65 -10.84 -18.26
CA ARG A 192 -12.06 -11.03 -19.59
C ARG A 192 -12.06 -9.74 -20.38
N GLU A 193 -13.22 -9.08 -20.49
CA GLU A 193 -13.37 -7.80 -21.21
C GLU A 193 -12.41 -6.74 -20.65
N ARG A 194 -12.25 -6.68 -19.32
CA ARG A 194 -11.33 -5.74 -18.65
C ARG A 194 -9.87 -6.03 -19.00
N VAL A 195 -9.46 -7.30 -18.89
CA VAL A 195 -8.07 -7.74 -19.11
C VAL A 195 -7.67 -7.64 -20.58
N GLU A 196 -8.60 -7.82 -21.52
CA GLU A 196 -8.36 -7.57 -22.95
C GLU A 196 -8.02 -6.10 -23.25
N GLY A 197 -8.51 -5.17 -22.42
CA GLY A 197 -8.17 -3.76 -22.47
C GLY A 197 -6.84 -3.39 -21.80
N TRP A 198 -6.19 -4.31 -21.09
CA TRP A 198 -4.90 -4.02 -20.45
C TRP A 198 -3.78 -3.84 -21.50
N PRO A 199 -2.74 -3.05 -21.18
CA PRO A 199 -1.53 -2.99 -21.98
C PRO A 199 -0.93 -4.39 -22.23
N ASP A 200 -0.14 -4.54 -23.29
CA ASP A 200 0.52 -5.81 -23.62
C ASP A 200 1.59 -6.16 -22.57
N LEU A 201 1.22 -7.05 -21.65
CA LEU A 201 1.97 -7.39 -20.45
C LEU A 201 1.87 -8.88 -20.20
N PRO A 202 2.93 -9.53 -19.67
CA PRO A 202 2.90 -10.96 -19.36
C PRO A 202 1.70 -11.37 -18.49
N ALA A 203 1.33 -10.53 -17.52
CA ALA A 203 0.19 -10.77 -16.64
C ALA A 203 -1.15 -10.88 -17.38
N ARG A 204 -1.32 -10.16 -18.50
CA ARG A 204 -2.54 -10.22 -19.32
C ARG A 204 -2.75 -11.64 -19.85
N ALA A 205 -1.73 -12.22 -20.48
CA ALA A 205 -1.80 -13.58 -21.01
C ALA A 205 -2.01 -14.62 -19.90
N THR A 206 -1.35 -14.45 -18.74
CA THR A 206 -1.54 -15.32 -17.57
C THR A 206 -2.99 -15.30 -17.08
N VAL A 207 -3.60 -14.12 -16.93
CA VAL A 207 -4.97 -14.00 -16.44
C VAL A 207 -5.97 -14.53 -17.47
N LEU A 208 -5.81 -14.21 -18.76
CA LEU A 208 -6.67 -14.75 -19.81
C LEU A 208 -6.62 -16.27 -19.89
N GLY A 209 -5.42 -16.86 -19.82
CA GLY A 209 -5.26 -18.31 -19.77
C GLY A 209 -5.88 -18.95 -18.53
N ALA A 210 -5.76 -18.31 -17.36
CA ALA A 210 -6.40 -18.79 -16.14
C ALA A 210 -7.94 -18.75 -16.23
N LEU A 211 -8.52 -17.78 -16.95
CA LEU A 211 -9.97 -17.68 -17.18
C LEU A 211 -10.52 -18.74 -18.15
N GLU A 212 -9.65 -19.46 -18.86
CA GLU A 212 -10.03 -20.61 -19.70
C GLU A 212 -10.10 -21.92 -18.90
N ASP A 213 -9.45 -21.97 -17.73
CA ASP A 213 -9.45 -23.13 -16.84
C ASP A 213 -10.82 -23.27 -16.13
N PRO A 214 -11.55 -24.39 -16.31
CA PRO A 214 -12.80 -24.64 -15.62
C PRO A 214 -12.67 -24.68 -14.09
N ASP A 215 -11.54 -25.13 -13.56
CA ASP A 215 -11.31 -25.31 -12.12
C ASP A 215 -11.03 -23.99 -11.41
N TYR A 216 -10.56 -22.97 -12.15
CA TYR A 216 -10.35 -21.60 -11.67
C TYR A 216 -11.62 -20.97 -11.07
N HIS A 217 -12.80 -21.45 -11.49
CA HIS A 217 -14.10 -21.07 -10.94
C HIS A 217 -14.22 -21.38 -9.43
N SER A 218 -13.78 -22.56 -9.02
CA SER A 218 -13.98 -23.05 -7.64
C SER A 218 -13.13 -22.29 -6.61
N ASP A 219 -12.00 -21.75 -7.04
CA ASP A 219 -11.08 -21.00 -6.19
C ASP A 219 -11.56 -19.57 -5.89
N TRP A 220 -12.53 -19.03 -6.66
CA TRP A 220 -12.95 -17.63 -6.58
C TRP A 220 -14.42 -17.47 -6.17
N GLU A 221 -15.30 -18.35 -6.64
CA GLU A 221 -16.73 -18.32 -6.33
C GLU A 221 -17.04 -18.94 -4.96
N PHE A 222 -16.57 -18.30 -3.90
CA PHE A 222 -16.94 -18.64 -2.54
C PHE A 222 -17.07 -17.41 -1.65
N LEU A 223 -17.90 -17.54 -0.61
CA LEU A 223 -17.93 -16.63 0.53
C LEU A 223 -17.18 -17.29 1.71
N PRO A 224 -16.32 -16.55 2.43
CA PRO A 224 -15.85 -16.93 3.76
C PRO A 224 -16.97 -17.44 4.66
N ASP A 225 -16.73 -18.52 5.39
CA ASP A 225 -17.77 -19.15 6.23
C ASP A 225 -18.34 -18.18 7.29
N TYR A 226 -17.50 -17.29 7.83
CA TYR A 226 -17.94 -16.29 8.80
C TYR A 226 -18.75 -15.14 8.20
N TRP A 227 -18.82 -15.00 6.87
CA TRP A 227 -19.73 -14.09 6.18
C TRP A 227 -21.10 -14.73 5.90
N ARG A 228 -21.19 -16.06 5.81
CA ARG A 228 -22.41 -16.79 5.42
C ARG A 228 -23.54 -16.81 6.47
N ARG A 229 -23.49 -15.92 7.45
CA ARG A 229 -24.48 -15.83 8.53
C ARG A 229 -25.75 -15.12 8.07
#